data_AF-A0A3D3BMR3-F1
#
_entry.id   AF-A0A3D3BMR3-F1
#
_cell.length_a   1.000
_cell.length_b   1.000
_cell.length_c   1.000
_cell.angle_alpha   90.00
_cell.angle_beta   90.00
_cell.angle_gamma   90.00
#
_symmetry.space_group_name_H-M   'P 1'
#
loop_
_entity.id
_entity.type
_entity.pdbx_description
1 polymer ?
#
loop_
_entity_poly.entity_id
_entity_poly.type
_entity_poly.pdbx_seq_one_letter_code
_entity_poly.pdbx_strand_id
1 'polypeptide(L)'
;MDPEEEAQLSSRPWSARRPQSLLFSLIFIALAVALVWQAFDYIGRGLGGVVPYLIVVGGPAIAAYYVWYFNIRDFDAEQPGQTPST
;
A
#
# COMPACT_ATOMS: atom_id res chain seq x y z
N MET A 1 14.03 -3.56 -27.75
CA MET A 1 12.82 -3.66 -26.91
C MET A 1 12.24 -5.02 -27.22
N ASP A 2 12.47 -5.99 -26.34
CA ASP A 2 11.97 -7.34 -26.59
C ASP A 2 10.45 -7.36 -26.38
N PRO A 3 9.68 -7.99 -27.28
CA PRO A 3 8.21 -8.05 -27.16
C PRO A 3 7.74 -8.74 -25.87
N GLU A 4 8.62 -9.53 -25.22
CA GLU A 4 8.37 -10.16 -23.92
C GLU A 4 8.39 -9.15 -22.75
N GLU A 5 9.20 -8.08 -22.82
CA GLU A 5 9.21 -6.99 -21.83
C GLU A 5 7.92 -6.16 -21.88
N GLU A 6 7.36 -5.93 -23.08
CA GLU A 6 6.10 -5.20 -23.23
C GLU A 6 4.89 -6.01 -22.70
N ALA A 7 4.91 -7.33 -22.88
CA ALA A 7 3.88 -8.23 -22.36
C ALA A 7 3.88 -8.30 -20.82
N GLN A 8 5.05 -8.30 -20.18
CA GLN A 8 5.17 -8.26 -18.71
C GLN A 8 4.78 -6.91 -18.11
N LEU A 9 4.97 -5.81 -18.84
CA LEU A 9 4.45 -4.50 -18.41
C LEU A 9 2.92 -4.46 -18.46
N SER A 10 2.29 -5.16 -19.40
CA SER A 10 0.82 -5.23 -19.53
C SER A 10 0.13 -5.91 -18.34
N SER A 11 0.79 -6.82 -17.61
CA SER A 11 0.17 -7.56 -16.51
C SER A 11 0.16 -6.80 -15.18
N ARG A 12 1.14 -5.91 -14.96
CA ARG A 12 1.28 -5.19 -13.69
C ARG A 12 0.61 -3.80 -13.74
N PRO A 13 -0.33 -3.50 -12.81
CA PRO A 13 -0.98 -2.19 -12.79
C PRO A 13 0.04 -1.07 -12.64
N TRP A 14 -0.14 0.03 -13.38
CA TRP A 14 0.83 1.13 -13.49
C TRP A 14 1.30 1.63 -12.12
N SER A 15 0.37 1.79 -11.15
CA SER A 15 0.67 2.22 -9.78
C SER A 15 1.55 1.27 -8.97
N ALA A 16 1.67 0.00 -9.39
CA ALA A 16 2.52 -1.01 -8.76
C ALA A 16 3.90 -1.18 -9.43
N ARG A 17 4.17 -0.47 -10.54
CA ARG A 17 5.47 -0.51 -11.23
C ARG A 17 6.52 0.27 -10.43
N ARG A 18 7.75 -0.22 -10.40
CA ARG A 18 8.89 0.54 -9.81
C ARG A 18 9.32 1.65 -10.80
N PRO A 19 9.68 2.85 -10.33
CA PRO A 19 9.85 3.27 -8.93
C PRO A 19 8.59 3.83 -8.24
N GLN A 20 7.46 3.92 -8.95
CA GLN A 20 6.24 4.61 -8.50
C GLN A 20 5.65 3.99 -7.23
N SER A 21 5.67 2.67 -7.10
CA SER A 21 5.19 1.96 -5.91
C SER A 21 5.92 2.38 -4.61
N LEU A 22 7.22 2.66 -4.69
CA LEU A 22 8.01 3.13 -3.54
C LEU A 22 7.59 4.53 -3.11
N LEU A 23 7.34 5.43 -4.09
CA LEU A 23 6.88 6.79 -3.80
C LEU A 23 5.51 6.77 -3.14
N PHE A 24 4.56 5.99 -3.68
CA PHE A 24 3.24 5.85 -3.07
C PHE A 24 3.32 5.26 -1.66
N SER A 25 4.17 4.24 -1.46
CA SER A 25 4.39 3.65 -0.13
C SER A 25 4.87 4.69 0.87
N LEU A 26 5.84 5.53 0.48
CA LEU A 26 6.39 6.58 1.34
C LEU A 26 5.33 7.65 1.68
N ILE A 27 4.50 8.04 0.70
CA ILE A 27 3.38 8.96 0.92
C ILE A 27 2.36 8.37 1.91
N PHE A 28 1.99 7.10 1.74
CA PHE A 28 1.05 6.44 2.65
C PHE A 28 1.58 6.35 4.08
N ILE A 29 2.87 6.03 4.24
CA ILE A 29 3.52 6.01 5.55
C ILE A 29 3.50 7.41 6.19
N ALA A 30 3.87 8.44 5.44
CA ALA A 30 3.88 9.82 5.94
C ALA A 30 2.48 10.28 6.38
N LEU A 31 1.45 9.98 5.57
CA LEU A 31 0.05 10.28 5.91
C LEU A 31 -0.40 9.53 7.16
N ALA A 32 -0.07 8.25 7.29
CA ALA A 32 -0.41 7.47 8.47
C ALA A 32 0.21 8.07 9.75
N VAL A 33 1.49 8.44 9.69
CA VAL A 33 2.17 9.10 10.83
C VAL A 33 1.51 10.42 11.19
N ALA A 34 1.19 11.26 10.21
CA ALA A 34 0.54 12.55 10.44
C ALA A 34 -0.85 12.39 11.10
N LEU A 35 -1.66 11.43 10.61
CA LEU A 35 -2.98 11.14 11.16
C LEU A 35 -2.91 10.59 12.59
N VAL A 36 -1.96 9.69 12.86
CA VAL A 36 -1.72 9.13 14.20
C VAL A 36 -1.29 10.23 15.16
N TRP A 37 -0.40 11.13 14.73
CA TRP A 37 0.01 12.29 15.54
C TRP A 37 -1.18 13.18 15.89
N GLN A 38 -2.00 13.54 14.90
CA GLN A 38 -3.20 14.35 15.12
C GLN A 38 -4.20 13.65 16.05
N ALA A 39 -4.34 12.33 15.93
CA ALA A 39 -5.19 11.56 16.82
C ALA A 39 -4.71 11.62 18.28
N PHE A 40 -3.39 11.51 18.53
CA PHE A 40 -2.85 11.67 19.87
C PHE A 40 -3.10 13.07 20.46
N ASP A 41 -2.99 14.13 19.66
CA ASP A 41 -3.34 15.49 20.09
C ASP A 41 -4.83 15.60 20.47
N TYR A 42 -5.74 15.02 19.68
CA TYR A 42 -7.17 15.01 19.99
C TYR A 42 -7.50 14.20 21.25
N ILE A 43 -6.87 13.04 21.43
CA ILE A 43 -6.99 12.23 22.66
C ILE A 43 -6.52 13.04 23.87
N GLY A 44 -5.35 13.69 23.76
CA GLY A 44 -4.79 14.51 24.85
C GLY A 44 -5.68 15.69 25.24
N ARG A 45 -6.45 16.24 24.28
CA ARG A 45 -7.43 17.31 24.52
C ARG A 45 -8.82 16.81 24.93
N GLY A 46 -9.03 15.49 24.98
CA GLY A 46 -10.35 14.90 25.26
C GLY A 46 -11.39 15.12 24.16
N LEU A 47 -10.96 15.37 22.92
CA LEU A 47 -11.83 15.65 21.77
C LEU A 47 -11.97 14.43 20.86
N GLY A 48 -13.10 14.29 20.17
CA GLY A 48 -13.30 13.29 19.11
C GLY A 48 -13.75 11.89 19.57
N GLY A 49 -13.88 11.64 20.88
CA GLY A 49 -14.42 10.39 21.40
C GLY A 49 -13.62 9.15 20.97
N VAL A 50 -14.28 8.16 20.36
CA VAL A 50 -13.64 6.90 19.93
C VAL A 50 -12.84 7.05 18.62
N VAL A 51 -13.14 8.05 17.79
CA VAL A 51 -12.59 8.18 16.43
C VAL A 51 -11.05 8.29 16.42
N PRO A 52 -10.41 9.12 17.27
CA PRO A 52 -8.95 9.18 17.32
C PRO A 52 -8.29 7.83 17.61
N TYR A 53 -8.86 7.00 18.49
CA TYR A 53 -8.33 5.67 18.80
C TYR A 53 -8.40 4.73 17.59
N LEU A 54 -9.48 4.81 16.81
CA LEU A 54 -9.61 4.06 15.56
C LEU A 54 -8.57 4.50 14.53
N ILE A 55 -8.23 5.79 14.49
CA ILE A 55 -7.17 6.30 13.60
C ILE A 55 -5.79 5.78 14.04
N VAL A 56 -5.50 5.74 15.34
CA VAL A 56 -4.23 5.23 15.89
C VAL A 56 -3.97 3.78 15.50
N VAL A 57 -5.02 2.94 15.47
CA VAL A 57 -4.89 1.52 15.10
C VAL A 57 -5.09 1.30 13.60
N GLY A 58 -6.15 1.87 13.03
CA GLY A 58 -6.56 1.68 11.66
C GLY A 58 -5.63 2.34 10.64
N GLY A 59 -5.08 3.51 10.95
CA GLY A 59 -4.13 4.22 10.08
C GLY A 59 -2.90 3.36 9.75
N PRO A 60 -2.15 2.88 10.77
CA PRO A 60 -1.03 1.98 10.56
C PRO A 60 -1.42 0.66 9.87
N ALA A 61 -2.56 0.07 10.21
CA ALA A 61 -3.02 -1.17 9.60
C ALA A 61 -3.27 -1.02 8.09
N ILE A 62 -3.95 0.05 7.69
CA ILE A 62 -4.23 0.35 6.28
C ILE A 62 -2.92 0.63 5.53
N ALA A 63 -2.03 1.43 6.11
CA ALA A 63 -0.73 1.71 5.50
C ALA A 63 0.10 0.45 5.31
N ALA A 64 0.17 -0.43 6.31
CA ALA A 64 0.86 -1.71 6.22
C ALA A 64 0.28 -2.60 5.12
N TYR A 65 -1.06 -2.67 5.02
CA TYR A 65 -1.74 -3.41 3.95
C TYR A 65 -1.36 -2.90 2.56
N TYR A 66 -1.39 -1.58 2.33
CA TYR A 66 -1.04 -1.03 1.03
C TYR A 66 0.44 -1.16 0.69
N VAL A 67 1.34 -0.99 1.68
CA VAL A 67 2.77 -1.24 1.49
C VAL A 67 3.01 -2.69 1.07
N TRP A 68 2.38 -3.66 1.74
CA TRP A 68 2.44 -5.06 1.35
C TRP A 68 1.87 -5.30 -0.05
N TYR A 69 0.69 -4.74 -0.34
CA TYR A 69 0.01 -4.89 -1.62
C TYR A 69 0.86 -4.39 -2.79
N PHE A 70 1.51 -3.24 -2.67
CA PHE A 70 2.28 -2.67 -3.78
C PHE A 70 3.71 -3.21 -3.92
N ASN A 71 4.31 -3.71 -2.83
CA ASN A 71 5.72 -4.11 -2.83
C ASN A 71 5.96 -5.62 -2.77
N ILE A 72 5.07 -6.36 -2.10
CA ILE A 72 5.28 -7.77 -1.77
C ILE A 72 4.31 -8.69 -2.51
N ARG A 73 3.08 -8.23 -2.79
CA ARG A 73 2.11 -9.03 -3.56
C ARG A 73 2.69 -9.35 -4.94
N ASP A 74 2.74 -10.63 -5.24
CA ASP A 74 3.12 -11.15 -6.54
C ASP A 74 1.95 -10.98 -7.49
N PHE A 75 2.11 -10.08 -8.47
CA PHE A 75 1.07 -9.80 -9.48
C PHE A 75 1.17 -10.78 -10.66
N ASP A 76 2.25 -11.57 -10.75
CA ASP A 76 2.51 -12.45 -11.88
C ASP A 76 1.81 -13.82 -11.69
N ALA A 77 1.58 -14.25 -10.44
CA ALA A 77 0.96 -15.53 -10.09
C ALA A 77 -0.56 -15.64 -10.34
N GLU A 78 -1.26 -14.54 -10.62
CA GLU A 78 -2.72 -14.51 -10.84
C GLU A 78 -3.12 -14.51 -12.33
N GLN A 79 -2.17 -14.70 -13.25
CA GLN A 79 -2.51 -14.82 -14.67
C GLN A 79 -3.27 -16.13 -14.94
N PRO A 80 -4.52 -16.09 -15.44
CA PRO A 80 -5.27 -17.28 -15.83
C PRO A 80 -4.65 -17.83 -17.13
N GLY A 81 -3.66 -18.72 -16.99
CA GLY A 81 -2.98 -19.36 -18.12
C GLY A 81 -1.63 -19.99 -17.83
N GLN A 82 -1.03 -19.78 -16.65
CA GLN A 82 0.29 -20.34 -16.35
C GLN A 82 0.15 -21.73 -15.70
N THR A 83 0.16 -22.78 -16.52
CA THR A 83 0.37 -24.16 -16.03
C THR A 83 1.75 -24.26 -15.37
N PRO A 84 1.88 -24.90 -14.20
CA PRO A 84 3.16 -25.10 -13.56
C PRO A 84 4.03 -26.02 -14.42
N SER A 85 5.12 -25.50 -14.97
CA SER A 85 6.16 -26.32 -15.61
C SER A 85 6.98 -27.00 -14.51
N THR A 86 6.68 -28.28 -14.28
CA THR A 86 7.57 -29.26 -13.63
C THR A 86 8.85 -29.45 -14.42
#